data_AF-C5TCY4-F1
#
_entry.id   AF-C5TCY4-F1
#
_cell.length_a   1.000
_cell.length_b   1.000
_cell.length_c   1.000
_cell.angle_alpha   90.00
_cell.angle_beta   90.00
_cell.angle_gamma   90.00
#
_symmetry.space_group_name_H-M   'P 1'
#
loop_
_entity.id
_entity.type
_entity.pdbx_description
1 polymer ?
#
loop_
_entity_poly.entity_id
_entity_poly.type
_entity_poly.pdbx_seq_one_letter_code
_entity_poly.pdbx_strand_id
1 'polypeptide(L)' 'MFLALQQQARAQGLALRAPPPEPTTCCGRGCNGCVWEGYLDAAEYWRQEALLQVTAVV' A
#
# COMPACT_ATOMS: atom_id res chain seq x y z
N MET A 1 0.19 0.17 8.92
CA MET A 1 1.25 0.65 8.01
C MET A 1 0.75 1.79 7.11
N PHE A 2 -0.26 1.57 6.25
CA PHE A 2 -0.77 2.62 5.32
C PHE A 2 -1.21 3.92 5.99
N LEU A 3 -1.90 3.84 7.14
CA LEU A 3 -2.35 5.02 7.88
C LEU A 3 -1.20 5.93 8.33
N ALA A 4 -0.05 5.36 8.71
CA ALA A 4 1.09 6.15 9.16
C ALA A 4 1.68 6.98 8.00
N LEU A 5 1.86 6.38 6.82
CA LEU A 5 2.33 7.13 5.64
C LEU A 5 1.30 8.16 5.16
N GLN A 6 0.00 7.84 5.21
CA GLN A 6 -1.03 8.83 4.90
C GLN A 6 -1.03 10.00 5.88
N GLN A 7 -0.86 9.75 7.18
CA GLN A 7 -0.76 10.82 8.18
C GLN A 7 0.48 11.67 7.95
N GLN A 8 1.62 11.05 7.66
CA GLN A 8 2.86 11.77 7.34
C GLN A 8 2.70 12.64 6.09
N ALA A 9 2.14 12.10 5.01
CA ALA A 9 1.89 12.85 3.79
C ALA A 9 0.96 14.05 4.06
N ARG A 10 -0.12 13.85 4.83
CA ARG A 10 -1.03 14.93 5.24
C ARG A 10 -0.32 16.02 6.04
N ALA A 11 0.60 15.65 6.93
CA ALA A 11 1.39 16.62 7.69
C ALA A 11 2.33 17.45 6.78
N GLN A 12 2.74 16.89 5.64
CA GLN A 12 3.53 17.57 4.62
C GLN A 12 2.69 18.27 3.54
N GLY A 13 1.34 18.25 3.66
CA GLY A 13 0.45 18.81 2.65
C GLY A 13 0.35 17.99 1.35
N LEU A 14 0.85 16.76 1.36
CA LEU A 14 0.80 15.82 0.23
C LEU A 14 -0.43 14.92 0.32
N ALA A 15 -0.99 14.57 -0.84
CA ALA A 15 -2.08 13.61 -0.97
C ALA A 15 -1.57 12.32 -1.63
N LEU A 16 -1.55 11.22 -0.87
CA LEU A 16 -1.23 9.89 -1.42
C LEU A 16 -2.47 9.28 -2.08
N ARG A 17 -2.25 8.44 -3.09
CA ARG A 17 -3.30 7.58 -3.65
C ARG A 17 -3.90 6.67 -2.57
N ALA A 18 -5.15 6.25 -2.75
CA ALA A 18 -5.76 5.27 -1.85
C ALA A 18 -4.95 3.96 -1.84
N PRO A 19 -4.75 3.32 -0.67
CA PRO A 19 -4.09 2.03 -0.56
C PRO A 19 -4.95 0.94 -1.20
N PRO A 20 -4.33 -0.16 -1.66
CA PRO A 20 -5.09 -1.30 -2.18
C PRO A 20 -6.01 -1.87 -1.08
N PRO A 21 -7.25 -2.28 -1.43
CA PRO A 21 -8.16 -2.91 -0.49
C PRO A 21 -7.71 -4.32 -0.15
N GLU A 22 -7.86 -4.71 1.12
CA GLU A 22 -7.54 -6.06 1.57
C GLU A 22 -8.54 -7.08 1.00
N PRO A 23 -8.07 -8.23 0.46
CA PRO A 23 -8.95 -9.28 -0.01
C PRO A 23 -9.82 -9.84 1.13
N THR A 24 -11.12 -10.01 0.88
CA THR A 24 -12.06 -10.55 1.87
C THR A 24 -12.32 -12.06 1.71
N THR A 25 -11.79 -12.67 0.66
CA THR A 25 -12.02 -14.08 0.34
C THR A 25 -10.72 -14.79 0.02
N CYS A 26 -10.50 -15.96 0.62
CA CYS A 26 -9.44 -16.87 0.19
C CYS A 26 -9.90 -17.63 -1.06
N CYS A 27 -9.08 -17.70 -2.12
CA CYS A 27 -9.44 -18.36 -3.36
C CYS A 27 -9.50 -19.90 -3.26
N GLY A 28 -9.08 -20.48 -2.12
CA GLY A 28 -9.15 -21.91 -1.83
C GLY A 28 -8.22 -22.80 -2.66
N ARG A 29 -7.38 -22.22 -3.53
CA ARG A 29 -6.49 -22.93 -4.45
C ARG A 29 -5.06 -23.15 -3.91
N GLY A 30 -4.83 -22.79 -2.65
CA GLY A 30 -3.50 -22.72 -2.04
C GLY A 30 -2.91 -21.31 -2.11
N CYS A 31 -1.68 -21.13 -1.60
CA CYS A 31 -1.04 -19.82 -1.55
C CYS A 31 -0.51 -19.37 -2.92
N ASN A 32 0.02 -20.31 -3.72
CA ASN A 32 0.58 -20.01 -5.04
C ASN A 32 -0.49 -19.45 -5.99
N GLY A 33 -0.29 -18.23 -6.49
CA GLY A 33 -1.26 -17.53 -7.34
C GLY A 33 -2.53 -17.10 -6.59
N CYS A 34 -2.45 -16.96 -5.27
CA CYS A 34 -3.56 -16.48 -4.46
C CYS A 34 -3.79 -14.97 -4.66
N VAL A 35 -5.03 -14.52 -4.44
CA VAL A 35 -5.38 -13.09 -4.40
C VAL A 35 -4.52 -12.31 -3.40
N TRP A 36 -4.05 -12.99 -2.35
CA TRP A 36 -3.13 -12.43 -1.37
C TRP A 36 -1.76 -12.06 -1.96
N GLU A 37 -1.23 -12.82 -2.93
CA GLU A 37 0.05 -12.48 -3.57
C GLU A 37 -0.08 -11.15 -4.33
N GLY A 38 -1.10 -11.03 -5.18
CA GLY A 38 -1.35 -9.79 -5.91
C GLY A 38 -1.65 -8.60 -5.00
N TYR A 39 -2.34 -8.83 -3.87
CA TYR A 39 -2.55 -7.78 -2.87
C TYR A 39 -1.24 -7.35 -2.21
N LEU A 40 -0.39 -8.30 -1.80
CA LEU A 40 0.90 -8.00 -1.16
C LEU A 40 1.83 -7.25 -2.11
N ASP A 41 1.87 -7.63 -3.38
CA ASP A 41 2.64 -6.93 -4.41
C ASP A 41 2.13 -5.50 -4.61
N ALA A 42 0.80 -5.32 -4.72
CA ALA A 42 0.19 -4.00 -4.86
C ALA A 42 0.41 -3.12 -3.61
N ALA A 43 0.37 -3.72 -2.42
CA ALA A 43 0.61 -3.09 -1.13
C ALA A 43 2.05 -2.61 -1.00
N GLU A 44 3.01 -3.45 -1.37
CA GLU A 44 4.43 -3.11 -1.35
C GLU A 44 4.74 -2.01 -2.36
N TYR A 45 4.21 -2.11 -3.58
CA TYR A 45 4.35 -1.04 -4.58
C TYR A 45 3.78 0.29 -4.07
N TRP A 46 2.58 0.29 -3.48
CA TRP A 46 2.00 1.50 -2.86
C TRP A 46 2.91 2.08 -1.78
N ARG A 47 3.47 1.24 -0.91
CA ARG A 47 4.35 1.66 0.18
C ARG A 47 5.62 2.33 -0.36
N GLN A 48 6.23 1.74 -1.39
CA GLN A 48 7.44 2.29 -2.00
C GLN A 48 7.20 3.66 -2.62
N GLU A 49 6.12 3.81 -3.40
CA GLU A 49 5.74 5.11 -3.97
C GLU A 49 5.43 6.16 -2.90
N ALA A 50 4.68 5.77 -1.87
CA ALA A 50 4.33 6.65 -0.77
C ALA A 50 5.59 7.15 -0.04
N LEU A 51 6.54 6.25 0.24
CA LEU A 51 7.82 6.60 0.85
C LEU A 51 8.60 7.59 -0.01
N LEU A 52 8.74 7.33 -1.30
CA LEU A 52 9.43 8.24 -2.22
C LEU A 52 8.85 9.65 -2.15
N GLN A 53 7.53 9.80 -2.08
CA GLN A 53 6.89 11.10 -1.99
C GLN A 53 7.13 11.79 -0.63
N VAL A 54 6.99 11.07 0.48
CA VAL A 54 7.10 11.68 1.82
C VAL A 54 8.53 11.86 2.32
N THR A 55 9.51 11.17 1.72
CA THR A 55 10.93 11.32 2.05
C THR A 55 11.68 12.23 1.07
N ALA A 56 11.10 12.57 -0.10
CA ALA A 56 11.72 13.45 -1.08
C ALA A 56 11.64 14.96 -0.73
N VAL A 57 11.00 15.32 0.39
CA VAL A 57 10.97 16.70 0.87
C VAL A 57 12.29 17.02 1.58
N VAL A 58 13.25 17.56 0.81
CA VAL A 58 14.44 18.29 1.30
C VAL A 58 14.33 19.74 0.87
#